data_AF-A0A167T482-F1
#
_entry.id   AF-A0A167T482-F1
#
_cell.length_a   1.000
_cell.length_b   1.000
_cell.length_c   1.000
_cell.angle_alpha   90.00
_cell.angle_beta   90.00
_cell.angle_gamma   90.00
#
_symmetry.space_group_name_H-M   'P 1'
#
loop_
_entity.id
_entity.type
_entity.pdbx_description
1 polymer ?
#
loop_
_entity_poly.entity_id
_entity_poly.type
_entity_poly.pdbx_seq_one_letter_code
_entity_poly.pdbx_strand_id
1 'polypeptide(L)' 'VLPYCFIPHSTHLCQPLDVLIFSMMQREYSKLVFEQTRLNIRINKTLFSSLLEKVRDSILTPSTIVKSFETCGLRPI' A
#
# COMPACT_ATOMS: atom_id res chain seq x y z
N VAL A 1 -6.48 20.58 -3.14
CA VAL A 1 -6.50 19.44 -2.18
C VAL A 1 -7.51 19.79 -1.10
N LEU A 2 -8.49 18.93 -0.83
CA LEU A 2 -9.45 19.12 0.28
C LEU A 2 -8.94 18.32 1.49
N PRO A 3 -8.53 18.94 2.61
CA PRO A 3 -8.03 18.21 3.75
C PRO A 3 -9.17 17.48 4.46
N TYR A 4 -9.06 16.16 4.58
CA TYR A 4 -9.90 15.40 5.50
C TYR A 4 -9.35 15.61 6.93
N CYS A 5 -10.12 16.28 7.78
CA CYS A 5 -9.77 16.47 9.18
C CYS A 5 -10.12 15.20 9.97
N PHE A 6 -9.18 14.25 10.06
CA PHE A 6 -9.32 13.10 10.92
C PHE A 6 -9.16 13.49 12.40
N ILE A 7 -9.81 12.73 13.27
CA ILE A 7 -9.63 12.86 14.72
C ILE A 7 -8.18 12.42 15.04
N PRO A 8 -7.50 13.04 16.02
CA PRO A 8 -6.20 12.57 16.47
C PRO A 8 -6.19 11.07 16.77
N HIS A 9 -5.09 10.39 16.41
CA HIS A 9 -4.90 8.95 16.56
C HIS A 9 -5.89 8.05 15.82
N SER A 10 -6.73 8.56 14.91
CA SER A 10 -7.71 7.74 14.16
C SER A 10 -7.24 7.29 12.77
N THR A 11 -5.95 7.44 12.44
CA THR A 11 -5.38 7.03 11.15
C THR A 11 -5.69 5.56 10.81
N HIS A 12 -5.55 4.67 11.80
CA HIS A 12 -5.84 3.24 11.68
C HIS A 12 -7.34 2.91 11.48
N LEU A 13 -8.22 3.91 11.48
CA LEU A 13 -9.66 3.76 11.25
C LEU A 13 -10.10 4.49 9.98
N CYS A 14 -9.63 5.72 9.82
CA CYS A 14 -10.20 6.66 8.85
C CYS A 14 -9.32 6.88 7.62
N GLN A 15 -8.05 6.47 7.62
CA GLN A 15 -7.13 6.71 6.52
C GLN A 15 -7.04 5.49 5.60
N PRO A 16 -7.58 5.55 4.36
CA PRO A 16 -7.65 4.39 3.47
C PRO A 16 -6.29 3.76 3.13
N LEU A 17 -5.24 4.60 3.11
CA LEU A 17 -3.87 4.16 2.87
C LEU A 17 -3.37 3.24 3.99
N ASP A 18 -3.53 3.64 5.25
CA ASP A 18 -3.04 2.88 6.40
C ASP A 18 -3.90 1.66 6.72
N VAL A 19 -5.22 1.76 6.52
CA VAL A 19 -6.16 0.68 6.82
C VAL A 19 -5.97 -0.51 5.89
N LEU A 20 -5.74 -0.27 4.58
CA LEU A 20 -5.73 -1.34 3.59
C LEU A 20 -4.53 -1.31 2.65
N ILE A 21 -4.23 -0.18 2.02
CA ILE A 21 -3.25 -0.14 0.93
C ILE A 21 -1.85 -0.56 1.40
N PHE A 22 -1.36 0.00 2.52
CA PHE A 22 -0.02 -0.31 3.01
C PHE A 22 0.14 -1.76 3.49
N SER A 23 -0.90 -2.37 4.07
CA SER A 23 -0.83 -3.78 4.47
C SER A 23 -0.72 -4.70 3.24
N MET A 24 -1.45 -4.39 2.16
CA MET A 24 -1.34 -5.13 0.90
C MET A 24 0.02 -4.92 0.23
N MET A 25 0.50 -3.68 0.18
CA MET A 25 1.82 -3.37 -0.37
C MET A 25 2.93 -4.08 0.41
N GLN A 26 2.88 -4.05 1.75
CA GLN A 26 3.86 -4.73 2.59
C GLN A 26 3.86 -6.23 2.30
N ARG A 27 2.69 -6.86 2.21
CA ARG A 27 2.57 -8.29 1.90
C ARG A 27 3.18 -8.67 0.55
N GLU A 28 2.81 -7.95 -0.52
CA GLU A 28 3.36 -8.25 -1.86
C GLU A 28 4.84 -7.92 -1.96
N TYR A 29 5.29 -6.84 -1.34
CA TYR A 29 6.71 -6.50 -1.28
C TYR A 29 7.51 -7.57 -0.55
N SER A 30 7.05 -8.05 0.61
CA SER A 30 7.71 -9.14 1.34
C SER A 30 7.82 -10.42 0.50
N LYS A 31 6.82 -10.75 -0.33
CA LYS A 31 6.93 -11.87 -1.28
C LYS A 31 8.03 -11.64 -2.31
N LEU A 32 8.11 -10.45 -2.91
CA LEU A 32 9.16 -10.14 -3.88
C LEU A 32 10.55 -10.19 -3.24
N VAL A 33 10.70 -9.68 -2.02
CA VAL A 33 11.97 -9.77 -1.25
C VAL A 33 12.37 -11.23 -1.02
N PHE A 34 11.41 -12.08 -0.65
CA PHE A 34 11.66 -13.50 -0.47
C PHE A 34 12.14 -14.17 -1.77
N GLU A 35 11.51 -13.87 -2.90
CA GLU A 35 11.95 -14.39 -4.21
C GLU A 35 13.35 -13.90 -4.61
N GLN A 36 13.69 -12.63 -4.38
CA GLN A 36 15.05 -12.12 -4.63
C GLN A 36 16.08 -12.82 -3.72
N THR A 37 15.71 -13.06 -2.46
CA THR A 37 16.57 -13.74 -1.49
C THR A 37 16.83 -15.19 -1.90
N ARG A 38 15.81 -15.91 -2.41
CA ARG A 38 15.97 -17.27 -2.95
C ARG A 38 16.92 -17.34 -4.14
N LEU A 39 17.01 -16.26 -4.91
CA LEU A 39 17.94 -16.11 -6.04
C LEU A 39 19.32 -15.58 -5.62
N ASN A 40 19.58 -15.40 -4.32
CA ASN A 40 20.79 -14.77 -3.78
C ASN A 40 21.04 -13.34 -4.31
N ILE A 41 19.96 -12.64 -4.70
CA ILE A 41 20.04 -11.26 -5.19
C ILE A 41 19.94 -10.30 -4.00
N ARG A 42 21.00 -9.52 -3.76
CA ARG A 42 20.99 -8.48 -2.75
C ARG A 42 20.19 -7.26 -3.22
N ILE A 43 19.22 -6.85 -2.40
CA ILE A 43 18.45 -5.63 -2.64
C ILE A 43 19.30 -4.40 -2.31
N ASN A 44 19.59 -3.61 -3.33
CA ASN A 44 20.21 -2.28 -3.22
C ASN A 44 19.13 -1.19 -3.36
N LYS A 45 19.53 0.10 -3.29
CA LYS A 45 18.58 1.22 -3.34
C LYS A 45 17.78 1.30 -4.65
N THR A 46 18.41 1.00 -5.78
CA THR A 46 17.73 1.04 -7.08
C THR A 46 16.73 -0.10 -7.20
N LEU A 47 17.13 -1.32 -6.83
CA LEU A 47 16.24 -2.48 -6.84
C LEU A 47 15.08 -2.31 -5.85
N PHE A 48 15.33 -1.75 -4.66
CA PHE A 48 14.27 -1.39 -3.71
C PHE A 48 13.21 -0.50 -4.37
N SER A 49 13.64 0.59 -5.02
CA SER A 49 12.71 1.54 -5.67
C SER A 49 11.90 0.86 -6.76
N SER A 50 12.55 0.08 -7.63
CA SER A 50 11.86 -0.62 -8.73
C SER A 50 10.88 -1.69 -8.24
N LEU A 51 11.22 -2.41 -7.16
CA LEU A 51 10.30 -3.38 -6.56
C LEU A 51 9.10 -2.69 -5.90
N LEU A 52 9.33 -1.56 -5.23
CA LEU A 52 8.27 -0.78 -4.61
C LEU A 52 7.32 -0.18 -5.65
N GLU A 53 7.85 0.37 -6.74
CA GLU A 53 7.05 0.86 -7.89
C GLU A 53 6.19 -0.26 -8.48
N LYS A 54 6.80 -1.43 -8.73
CA LYS A 54 6.06 -2.59 -9.24
C LYS A 54 4.92 -3.04 -8.33
N VAL A 55 5.13 -3.02 -7.01
CA VAL A 55 4.09 -3.34 -6.02
C VAL A 55 3.02 -2.25 -5.97
N ARG A 56 3.41 -0.98 -6.04
CA ARG A 56 2.48 0.14 -6.05
C ARG A 56 1.53 0.04 -7.23
N ASP A 57 2.05 -0.20 -8.44
CA ASP A 57 1.25 -0.25 -9.66
C ASP A 57 0.31 -1.47 -9.70
N SER A 58 0.70 -2.58 -9.08
CA SER A 58 -0.16 -3.77 -8.98
C SER A 58 -1.27 -3.64 -7.93
N ILE A 59 -1.04 -2.87 -6.86
CA ILE A 59 -1.98 -2.69 -5.75
C ILE A 59 -2.92 -1.50 -5.95
N LEU A 60 -2.46 -0.39 -6.53
CA LEU A 60 -3.27 0.81 -6.73
C LEU A 60 -4.19 0.69 -7.94
N THR A 61 -5.08 -0.29 -7.91
CA THR A 61 -6.15 -0.44 -8.89
C THR A 61 -7.40 0.32 -8.44
N PRO A 62 -8.31 0.72 -9.35
CA PRO A 62 -9.55 1.40 -8.98
C PRO A 62 -10.38 0.61 -7.98
N SER A 63 -10.46 -0.72 -8.10
CA SER A 63 -11.22 -1.57 -7.19
C SER A 63 -10.61 -1.57 -5.78
N THR A 64 -9.29 -1.64 -5.68
CA THR A 64 -8.57 -1.61 -4.40
C THR A 64 -8.66 -0.25 -3.73
N ILE A 65 -8.62 0.84 -4.51
CA ILE A 65 -8.84 2.19 -4.01
C ILE A 65 -10.27 2.32 -3.48
N VAL A 66 -11.29 1.98 -4.26
CA VAL A 66 -12.68 2.05 -3.77
C VAL A 66 -12.85 1.23 -2.49
N LYS A 67 -12.29 0.02 -2.45
CA LYS A 67 -12.39 -0.86 -1.30
C LYS A 67 -11.72 -0.29 -0.05
N SER A 68 -10.58 0.41 -0.20
CA SER A 68 -9.88 1.02 0.95
C SER A 68 -10.71 2.14 1.56
N PHE A 69 -11.36 2.97 0.74
CA PHE A 69 -12.29 3.98 1.22
C PHE A 69 -13.51 3.34 1.90
N GLU A 70 -14.12 2.32 1.29
CA GLU A 70 -15.27 1.62 1.88
C GLU A 70 -14.94 1.03 3.26
N THR A 71 -13.73 0.49 3.42
CA THR A 71 -13.27 -0.10 4.69
C THR A 71 -13.15 0.97 5.79
N CYS A 72 -12.85 2.22 5.41
CA CYS A 72 -12.87 3.38 6.29
C CYS A 72 -14.28 3.98 6.50
N GLY A 73 -15.34 3.35 5.98
CA GLY A 73 -16.69 3.89 6.02
C GLY A 73 -16.92 5.08 5.08
N LEU A 74 -15.99 5.33 4.14
CA LEU A 74 -16.08 6.39 3.14
C LEU A 74 -16.52 5.78 1.80
N ARG A 75 -17.50 6.38 1.12
CA ARG A 75 -17.85 5.99 -0.24
C ARG A 75 -17.30 7.02 -1.21
N PRO A 76 -16.31 6.69 -2.06
CA PRO A 76 -15.84 7.62 -3.08
C PRO A 76 -16.98 7.87 -4.08
N ILE A 77 -17.29 9.16 -4.29
CA ILE A 77 -18.24 9.67 -5.29
C ILE A 77 -17.62 9.70 -6.68
#